data_AF-A0A257NTD5-F1
#
_entry.id   AF-A0A257NTD5-F1
#
_cell.length_a   1.000
_cell.length_b   1.000
_cell.length_c   1.000
_cell.angle_alpha   90.00
_cell.angle_beta   90.00
_cell.angle_gamma   90.00
#
_symmetry.space_group_name_H-M   'P 1'
#
loop_
_entity.id
_entity.type
_entity.pdbx_description
1 polymer ?
#
loop_
_entity_poly.entity_id
_entity_poly.type
_entity_poly.pdbx_seq_one_letter_code
_entity_poly.pdbx_strand_id
1 'polypeptide(L)'
;MKENGKVVYRPTVHYAYHPCDGAVLSLDELAGNNGALQKEQRLISEEILPGGVDELGVLLMGHTKGAYWYGSRLSIDETRKLVPHNNATGLQVTASILGAMVWAMEHPAAGIVDADELDHRRLLEVARPYLGEVFGAYTDWTPTQGRGKLFPEQFDAEDPWQFENFRVS
;
A
#
# COMPACT_ATOMS: atom_id res chain seq x y z
N MET A 1 18.82 -10.74 -5.32
CA MET A 1 19.66 -11.91 -5.67
C MET A 1 21.13 -11.58 -5.46
N LYS A 2 21.91 -12.55 -5.00
CA LYS A 2 23.36 -12.43 -4.81
C LYS A 2 24.07 -13.54 -5.56
N GLU A 3 25.18 -13.23 -6.22
CA GLU A 3 26.09 -14.19 -6.84
C GLU A 3 27.48 -13.96 -6.25
N ASN A 4 28.14 -15.03 -5.79
CA ASN A 4 29.46 -14.96 -5.15
C ASN A 4 29.55 -13.88 -4.05
N GLY A 5 28.48 -13.72 -3.25
CA GLY A 5 28.39 -12.71 -2.19
C GLY A 5 28.09 -11.28 -2.66
N LYS A 6 28.10 -10.99 -3.97
CA LYS A 6 27.79 -9.68 -4.53
C LYS A 6 26.32 -9.58 -4.91
N VAL A 7 25.68 -8.45 -4.63
CA VAL A 7 24.30 -8.18 -5.05
C VAL A 7 24.28 -7.95 -6.57
N VAL A 8 23.50 -8.75 -7.29
CA VAL A 8 23.32 -8.67 -8.75
C VAL A 8 21.94 -8.16 -9.15
N TYR A 9 20.96 -8.28 -8.25
CA TYR A 9 19.61 -7.78 -8.46
C TYR A 9 18.98 -7.38 -7.12
N ARG A 10 18.35 -6.21 -7.10
CA ARG A 10 17.54 -5.71 -5.98
C ARG A 10 16.50 -4.74 -6.56
N PRO A 11 15.21 -4.97 -6.36
CA PRO A 11 14.19 -4.02 -6.80
C PRO A 11 14.24 -2.76 -5.95
N THR A 12 13.86 -1.63 -6.54
CA THR A 12 13.47 -0.44 -5.78
C THR A 12 12.13 -0.73 -5.10
N VAL A 13 12.04 -0.44 -3.79
CA VAL A 13 10.82 -0.62 -3.01
C VAL A 13 10.64 0.63 -2.14
N HIS A 14 9.48 1.27 -2.23
CA HIS A 14 9.10 2.39 -1.37
C HIS A 14 7.58 2.45 -1.26
N TYR A 15 7.08 3.25 -0.32
CA TYR A 15 5.65 3.50 -0.20
C TYR A 15 5.24 4.66 -1.11
N ALA A 16 4.12 4.51 -1.81
CA ALA A 16 3.45 5.57 -2.57
C ALA A 16 2.04 5.72 -1.98
N TYR A 17 1.91 6.58 -0.97
CA TYR A 17 0.72 6.65 -0.14
C TYR A 17 -0.10 7.90 -0.43
N HIS A 18 -1.33 7.70 -0.87
CA HIS A 18 -2.35 8.75 -0.89
C HIS A 18 -3.32 8.47 0.27
N PRO A 19 -3.23 9.20 1.40
CA PRO A 19 -4.15 9.01 2.51
C PRO A 19 -5.54 9.55 2.16
N CYS A 20 -6.51 9.40 3.07
CA CYS A 20 -7.81 10.04 2.89
C CYS A 20 -7.68 11.58 2.83
N ASP A 21 -8.64 12.24 2.19
CA ASP A 21 -8.60 13.71 1.97
C ASP A 21 -8.38 14.50 3.26
N GLY A 22 -8.98 14.08 4.38
CA GLY A 22 -8.78 14.72 5.68
C GLY A 22 -7.32 14.65 6.16
N ALA A 23 -6.63 13.56 5.88
CA ALA A 23 -5.21 13.39 6.18
C ALA A 23 -4.31 14.13 5.17
N VAL A 24 -4.69 14.23 3.89
CA VAL A 24 -4.01 15.12 2.92
C VAL A 24 -4.03 16.57 3.42
N LEU A 25 -5.21 17.07 3.80
CA LEU A 25 -5.34 18.43 4.35
C LEU A 25 -4.58 18.62 5.65
N SER A 26 -4.52 17.58 6.50
CA SER A 26 -3.74 17.62 7.74
C SER A 26 -2.23 17.71 7.48
N LEU A 27 -1.72 17.06 6.43
CA LEU A 27 -0.32 17.17 6.01
C LEU A 27 -0.01 18.54 5.41
N ASP A 28 -0.92 19.09 4.61
CA ASP A 28 -0.78 20.45 4.07
C ASP A 28 -0.77 21.51 5.19
N GLU A 29 -1.66 21.39 6.17
CA GLU A 29 -1.67 22.27 7.34
C GLU A 29 -0.37 22.15 8.14
N LEU A 30 0.11 20.93 8.39
CA LEU A 30 1.36 20.69 9.09
C LEU A 30 2.54 21.34 8.37
N ALA A 31 2.64 21.17 7.05
CA ALA A 31 3.68 21.78 6.24
C ALA A 31 3.60 23.32 6.25
N GLY A 32 2.39 23.87 6.08
CA GLY A 32 2.14 25.32 6.14
C GLY A 32 2.41 25.93 7.52
N ASN A 33 2.31 25.14 8.59
CA ASN A 33 2.64 25.53 9.95
C ASN A 33 4.10 25.23 10.35
N ASN A 34 5.00 25.13 9.36
CA ASN A 34 6.43 24.87 9.56
C ASN A 34 6.72 23.60 10.39
N GLY A 35 5.91 22.57 10.23
CA GLY A 35 6.06 21.29 10.93
C GLY A 35 5.59 21.28 12.38
N ALA A 36 4.98 22.37 12.87
CA ALA A 36 4.35 22.36 14.18
C ALA A 36 3.03 21.58 14.13
N LEU A 37 2.97 20.48 14.89
CA LEU A 37 1.81 19.60 14.96
C LEU A 37 0.55 20.36 15.38
N GLN A 38 -0.58 19.91 14.82
CA GLN A 38 -1.90 20.34 15.25
C GLN A 38 -2.09 20.11 16.75
N LYS A 39 -2.87 20.98 17.41
CA LYS A 39 -3.16 20.88 18.85
C LYS A 39 -4.01 19.65 19.18
N GLU A 40 -4.80 19.19 18.22
CA GLU A 40 -5.69 18.04 18.35
C GLU A 40 -5.51 17.10 17.16
N GLN A 41 -5.57 15.80 17.42
CA GLN A 41 -5.61 14.74 16.41
C GLN A 41 -6.83 13.87 16.67
N ARG A 42 -7.47 13.40 15.60
CA ARG A 42 -8.66 12.55 15.68
C ARG A 42 -8.55 11.39 14.70
N LEU A 43 -8.90 10.20 15.17
CA LEU A 43 -9.11 9.03 14.33
C LEU A 43 -10.56 9.00 13.85
N ILE A 44 -10.76 8.95 12.54
CA ILE A 44 -12.10 8.84 11.94
C ILE A 44 -12.56 7.38 11.89
N SER A 45 -13.81 7.12 12.27
CA SER A 45 -14.41 5.78 12.22
C SER A 45 -15.89 5.85 11.86
N GLU A 46 -16.76 6.15 12.83
CA GLU A 46 -18.21 6.14 12.63
C GLU A 46 -18.69 7.24 11.68
N GLU A 47 -17.95 8.35 11.59
CA GLU A 47 -18.27 9.48 10.72
C GLU A 47 -17.97 9.23 9.23
N ILE A 48 -17.28 8.14 8.87
CA ILE A 48 -16.97 7.84 7.47
C ILE A 48 -18.26 7.57 6.71
N LEU A 49 -18.49 8.32 5.63
CA LEU A 49 -19.69 8.19 4.80
C LEU A 49 -19.64 6.91 3.96
N PRO A 50 -20.82 6.33 3.62
CA PRO A 50 -20.92 5.20 2.68
C PRO A 50 -20.16 5.44 1.37
N GLY A 51 -19.58 4.38 0.81
CA GLY A 51 -18.81 4.40 -0.43
C GLY A 51 -17.31 4.68 -0.27
N GLY A 52 -16.85 5.06 0.94
CA GLY A 52 -15.43 5.17 1.24
C GLY A 52 -14.71 3.81 1.17
N VAL A 53 -13.50 3.81 0.61
CA VAL A 53 -12.70 2.61 0.35
C VAL A 53 -11.25 2.83 0.79
N ASP A 54 -10.64 1.78 1.33
CA ASP A 54 -9.19 1.66 1.43
C ASP A 54 -8.70 0.66 0.38
N GLU A 55 -7.91 1.14 -0.58
CA GLU A 55 -7.33 0.32 -1.65
C GLU A 55 -5.82 0.19 -1.41
N LEU A 56 -5.43 -0.96 -0.86
CA LEU A 56 -4.07 -1.25 -0.40
C LEU A 56 -3.51 -2.45 -1.16
N GLY A 57 -2.39 -2.24 -1.83
CA GLY A 57 -1.75 -3.28 -2.63
C GLY A 57 -0.31 -2.99 -2.98
N VAL A 58 0.25 -3.87 -3.79
CA VAL A 58 1.60 -3.76 -4.35
C VAL A 58 1.52 -3.52 -5.85
N LEU A 59 2.32 -2.58 -6.35
CA LEU A 59 2.47 -2.30 -7.78
C LEU A 59 3.84 -2.79 -8.24
N LEU A 60 3.87 -3.91 -8.96
CA LEU A 60 5.08 -4.43 -9.59
C LEU A 60 5.21 -3.84 -10.99
N MET A 61 6.40 -3.34 -11.33
CA MET A 61 6.65 -2.58 -12.56
C MET A 61 7.92 -3.08 -13.26
N GLY A 62 8.06 -2.77 -14.55
CA GLY A 62 9.26 -3.05 -15.33
C GLY A 62 9.33 -4.42 -16.01
N HIS A 63 8.31 -5.27 -15.83
CA HIS A 63 8.22 -6.53 -16.58
C HIS A 63 7.60 -6.34 -17.97
N THR A 64 7.67 -7.35 -18.83
CA THR A 64 7.19 -7.28 -20.23
C THR A 64 5.68 -6.98 -20.38
N LYS A 65 4.89 -7.14 -19.32
CA LYS A 65 3.45 -6.81 -19.28
C LYS A 65 3.16 -5.42 -18.68
N GLY A 66 4.13 -4.50 -18.67
CA GLY A 66 3.97 -3.16 -18.10
C GLY A 66 4.02 -3.16 -16.57
N ALA A 67 2.93 -2.73 -15.94
CA ALA A 67 2.76 -2.77 -14.49
C ALA A 67 1.59 -3.67 -14.06
N TYR A 68 1.71 -4.26 -12.88
CA TYR A 68 0.71 -5.14 -12.28
C TYR A 68 0.45 -4.74 -10.83
N TRP A 69 -0.78 -4.29 -10.56
CA TRP A 69 -1.26 -4.04 -9.21
C TRP A 69 -1.93 -5.30 -8.66
N TYR A 70 -1.66 -5.64 -7.40
CA TYR A 70 -2.38 -6.68 -6.67
C TYR A 70 -2.61 -6.26 -5.23
N GLY A 71 -3.85 -6.35 -4.76
CA GLY A 71 -4.20 -5.86 -3.44
C GLY A 71 -5.68 -5.98 -3.09
N SER A 72 -6.00 -5.44 -1.92
CA SER A 72 -7.34 -5.36 -1.34
C SER A 72 -7.99 -4.04 -1.70
N ARG A 73 -9.27 -4.09 -2.04
CA ARG A 73 -10.22 -2.99 -2.07
C ARG A 73 -11.31 -3.29 -1.08
N LEU A 74 -11.21 -2.67 0.09
CA LEU A 74 -12.17 -2.85 1.17
C LEU A 74 -12.97 -1.57 1.39
N SER A 75 -14.30 -1.67 1.28
CA SER A 75 -15.20 -0.54 1.57
C SER A 75 -15.53 -0.45 3.06
N ILE A 76 -15.86 0.75 3.52
CA ILE A 76 -16.41 0.96 4.87
C ILE A 76 -17.76 0.25 5.05
N ASP A 77 -18.57 0.16 3.99
CA ASP A 77 -19.88 -0.49 4.02
C ASP A 77 -19.77 -2.00 4.26
N GLU A 78 -18.78 -2.63 3.62
CA GLU A 78 -18.48 -4.04 3.84
C GLU A 78 -17.84 -4.25 5.21
N THR A 79 -16.87 -3.41 5.59
CA THR A 79 -16.21 -3.45 6.90
C THR A 79 -17.24 -3.47 8.04
N ARG A 80 -18.20 -2.54 8.02
CA ARG A 80 -19.25 -2.41 9.04
C ARG A 80 -20.18 -3.63 9.12
N LYS A 81 -20.34 -4.38 8.03
CA LYS A 81 -21.12 -5.64 8.01
C LYS A 81 -20.33 -6.81 8.59
N LEU A 82 -19.01 -6.82 8.40
CA LEU A 82 -18.13 -7.91 8.80
C LEU A 82 -17.75 -7.85 10.28
N VAL A 83 -17.19 -6.72 10.71
CA VAL A 83 -16.60 -6.59 12.06
C VAL A 83 -16.89 -5.19 12.61
N PRO A 84 -17.55 -5.07 13.77
CA PRO A 84 -17.79 -3.76 14.39
C PRO A 84 -16.48 -3.10 14.84
N HIS A 85 -16.54 -1.80 15.11
CA HIS A 85 -15.42 -1.00 15.65
C HIS A 85 -14.19 -0.92 14.75
N ASN A 86 -14.34 -1.19 13.45
CA ASN A 86 -13.28 -1.02 12.45
C ASN A 86 -13.74 -0.08 11.34
N ASN A 87 -12.83 0.77 10.89
CA ASN A 87 -12.87 1.32 9.53
C ASN A 87 -12.11 0.37 8.58
N ALA A 88 -12.18 0.62 7.27
CA ALA A 88 -11.56 -0.28 6.27
C ALA A 88 -10.06 -0.46 6.51
N THR A 89 -9.33 0.62 6.77
CA THR A 89 -7.89 0.58 7.10
C THR A 89 -7.61 -0.32 8.32
N GLY A 90 -8.38 -0.14 9.39
CA GLY A 90 -8.25 -0.91 10.62
C GLY A 90 -8.53 -2.40 10.42
N LEU A 91 -9.55 -2.73 9.62
CA LEU A 91 -9.88 -4.13 9.34
C LEU A 91 -8.78 -4.82 8.52
N GLN A 92 -8.20 -4.16 7.51
CA GLN A 92 -7.07 -4.72 6.75
C GLN A 92 -5.86 -5.03 7.65
N VAL A 93 -5.53 -4.14 8.60
CA VAL A 93 -4.45 -4.35 9.57
C VAL A 93 -4.77 -5.50 10.52
N THR A 94 -5.95 -5.48 11.15
CA THR A 94 -6.33 -6.49 12.14
C THR A 94 -6.54 -7.88 11.54
N ALA A 95 -7.02 -7.97 10.29
CA ALA A 95 -7.10 -9.23 9.56
C ALA A 95 -5.73 -9.85 9.30
N SER A 96 -4.74 -9.02 8.96
CA SER A 96 -3.36 -9.46 8.77
C SER A 96 -2.73 -9.97 10.08
N ILE A 97 -3.00 -9.27 11.19
CA ILE A 97 -2.57 -9.70 12.54
C ILE A 97 -3.22 -11.03 12.91
N LEU A 98 -4.52 -11.20 12.65
CA LEU A 98 -5.23 -12.46 12.89
C LEU A 98 -4.57 -13.63 12.12
N GLY A 99 -4.26 -13.43 10.84
CA GLY A 99 -3.52 -14.41 10.05
C GLY A 99 -2.17 -14.76 10.67
N ALA A 100 -1.39 -13.75 11.08
CA ALA A 100 -0.08 -13.95 11.69
C ALA A 100 -0.17 -14.68 13.04
N MET A 101 -1.18 -14.38 13.85
CA MET A 101 -1.43 -15.10 15.11
C MET A 101 -1.75 -16.58 14.86
N VAL A 102 -2.59 -16.89 13.87
CA VAL A 102 -2.89 -18.27 13.49
C VAL A 102 -1.61 -18.99 13.05
N TRP A 103 -0.83 -18.37 12.18
CA TRP A 103 0.44 -18.93 11.72
C TRP A 103 1.42 -19.17 12.88
N ALA A 104 1.52 -18.23 13.83
CA ALA A 104 2.40 -18.36 14.99
C ALA A 104 1.99 -19.50 15.93
N MET A 105 0.68 -19.74 16.10
CA MET A 105 0.18 -20.91 16.84
C MET A 105 0.49 -22.22 16.14
N GLU A 106 0.50 -22.24 14.81
CA GLU A 106 0.89 -23.39 13.99
C GLU A 106 2.42 -23.62 13.99
N HIS A 107 3.21 -22.57 14.22
CA HIS A 107 4.69 -22.59 14.18
C HIS A 107 5.34 -21.97 15.44
N PRO A 108 5.05 -22.49 16.66
CA PRO A 108 5.41 -21.84 17.92
C PRO A 108 6.91 -21.76 18.21
N ALA A 109 7.74 -22.51 17.46
CA ALA A 109 9.19 -22.57 17.63
C ALA A 109 9.98 -21.92 16.46
N ALA A 110 9.32 -21.12 15.62
CA ALA A 110 9.97 -20.47 14.46
C ALA A 110 10.98 -19.37 14.82
N GLY A 111 11.01 -18.93 16.09
CA GLY A 111 11.87 -17.84 16.54
C GLY A 111 11.32 -16.47 16.14
N ILE A 112 12.22 -15.50 15.97
CA ILE A 112 11.86 -14.17 15.46
C ILE A 112 11.89 -14.26 13.94
N VAL A 113 10.78 -13.88 13.30
CA VAL A 113 10.59 -13.92 11.85
C VAL A 113 9.94 -12.64 11.36
N ASP A 114 10.24 -12.25 10.13
CA ASP A 114 9.58 -11.15 9.42
C ASP A 114 8.40 -11.65 8.55
N ALA A 115 7.55 -10.73 8.09
CA ALA A 115 6.39 -11.07 7.26
C ALA A 115 6.77 -11.79 5.95
N ASP A 116 7.95 -11.50 5.39
CA ASP A 116 8.48 -12.14 4.19
C ASP A 116 8.84 -13.63 4.40
N GLU A 117 9.00 -14.07 5.65
CA GLU A 117 9.34 -15.45 6.02
C GLU A 117 8.09 -16.29 6.35
N LEU A 118 6.93 -15.67 6.47
CA LEU A 118 5.67 -16.34 6.75
C LEU A 118 5.07 -16.97 5.48
N ASP A 119 4.28 -18.04 5.64
CA ASP A 119 3.53 -18.61 4.50
C ASP A 119 2.38 -17.67 4.11
N HIS A 120 2.62 -16.85 3.09
CA HIS A 120 1.64 -15.91 2.55
C HIS A 120 0.31 -16.57 2.15
N ARG A 121 0.30 -17.85 1.75
CA ARG A 121 -0.95 -18.54 1.38
C ARG A 121 -1.80 -18.80 2.61
N ARG A 122 -1.19 -19.27 3.69
CA ARG A 122 -1.88 -19.51 4.96
C ARG A 122 -2.38 -18.21 5.58
N LEU A 123 -1.53 -17.17 5.56
CA LEU A 123 -1.92 -15.83 6.00
C LEU A 123 -3.13 -15.30 5.23
N LEU A 124 -3.09 -15.37 3.90
CA LEU A 124 -4.19 -14.92 3.06
C LEU A 124 -5.42 -15.79 3.24
N GLU A 125 -5.32 -17.11 3.43
CA GLU A 125 -6.47 -17.97 3.71
C GLU A 125 -7.27 -17.48 4.93
N VAL A 126 -6.57 -17.07 6.00
CA VAL A 126 -7.18 -16.53 7.22
C VAL A 126 -7.70 -15.11 7.02
N ALA A 127 -6.92 -14.24 6.37
CA ALA A 127 -7.26 -12.82 6.22
C ALA A 127 -8.31 -12.54 5.14
N ARG A 128 -8.37 -13.36 4.07
CA ARG A 128 -9.18 -13.11 2.85
C ARG A 128 -10.65 -12.74 3.13
N PRO A 129 -11.36 -13.39 4.08
CA PRO A 129 -12.75 -13.05 4.38
C PRO A 129 -12.96 -11.61 4.87
N TYR A 130 -11.89 -10.91 5.27
CA TYR A 130 -11.92 -9.57 5.84
C TYR A 130 -11.30 -8.49 4.92
N LEU A 131 -10.87 -8.87 3.71
CA LEU A 131 -10.13 -7.98 2.80
C LEU A 131 -10.98 -7.45 1.63
N GLY A 132 -12.29 -7.68 1.65
CA GLY A 132 -13.18 -7.30 0.56
C GLY A 132 -12.77 -7.92 -0.76
N GLU A 133 -12.86 -7.15 -1.85
CA GLU A 133 -12.36 -7.59 -3.14
C GLU A 133 -10.83 -7.57 -3.14
N VAL A 134 -10.20 -8.72 -3.39
CA VAL A 134 -8.75 -8.78 -3.61
C VAL A 134 -8.50 -9.22 -5.05
N PHE A 135 -7.96 -8.31 -5.85
CA PHE A 135 -7.86 -8.45 -7.29
C PHE A 135 -6.47 -8.09 -7.82
N GLY A 136 -6.24 -8.48 -9.07
CA GLY A 136 -5.04 -8.13 -9.83
C GLY A 136 -5.42 -7.39 -11.10
N ALA A 137 -4.69 -6.32 -11.41
CA ALA A 137 -4.94 -5.50 -12.59
C ALA A 137 -3.63 -5.15 -13.30
N TYR A 138 -3.60 -5.39 -14.61
CA TYR A 138 -2.54 -4.89 -15.48
C TYR A 138 -2.86 -3.47 -15.92
N THR A 139 -1.82 -2.68 -16.14
CA THR A 139 -1.94 -1.34 -16.73
C THR A 139 -0.75 -1.04 -17.62
N ASP A 140 -1.02 -0.30 -18.70
CA ASP A 140 -0.01 0.27 -19.58
C ASP A 140 0.48 1.63 -19.07
N TRP A 141 -0.01 2.11 -17.91
CA TRP A 141 0.44 3.36 -17.32
C TRP A 141 1.94 3.34 -17.02
N THR A 142 2.60 4.48 -17.24
CA THR A 142 3.98 4.73 -16.82
C THR A 142 4.11 6.14 -16.27
N PRO A 143 5.10 6.45 -15.40
CA PRO A 143 5.25 7.79 -14.84
C PRO A 143 5.65 8.85 -15.88
N THR A 144 6.04 8.47 -17.11
CA THR A 144 6.41 9.42 -18.18
C THR A 144 5.24 9.81 -19.09
N GLN A 145 4.09 9.14 -18.98
CA GLN A 145 2.93 9.43 -19.83
C GLN A 145 2.40 10.84 -19.61
N GLY A 146 2.38 11.64 -20.68
CA GLY A 146 1.77 12.97 -20.69
C GLY A 146 2.59 14.09 -20.04
N ARG A 147 3.84 13.82 -19.64
CA ARG A 147 4.76 14.81 -19.04
C ARG A 147 5.30 15.81 -20.07
N GLY A 148 5.79 16.95 -19.60
CA GLY A 148 6.53 17.93 -20.41
C GLY A 148 5.68 18.79 -21.36
N LYS A 149 4.34 18.82 -21.19
CA LYS A 149 3.43 19.51 -22.12
C LYS A 149 3.42 21.03 -21.97
N LEU A 150 3.44 21.52 -20.73
CA LEU A 150 3.30 22.96 -20.42
C LEU A 150 4.64 23.58 -20.01
N PHE A 151 5.45 22.82 -19.28
CA PHE A 151 6.78 23.22 -18.82
C PHE A 151 7.79 22.16 -19.23
N PRO A 152 9.05 22.55 -19.54
CA PRO A 152 10.12 21.59 -19.75
C PRO A 152 10.32 20.75 -18.49
N GLU A 153 10.39 19.43 -18.68
CA GLU A 153 10.66 18.47 -17.62
C GLU A 153 11.83 17.60 -18.05
N GLN A 154 12.78 17.38 -17.14
CA GLN A 154 13.87 16.43 -17.35
C GLN A 154 13.46 15.08 -16.75
N PHE A 155 13.51 14.02 -17.55
CA PHE A 155 13.19 12.66 -17.15
C PHE A 155 13.90 11.65 -18.07
N ASP A 156 14.11 10.42 -17.61
CA ASP A 156 14.65 9.32 -18.40
C ASP A 156 13.56 8.81 -19.36
N ALA A 157 13.80 9.00 -20.66
CA ALA A 157 12.89 8.56 -21.72
C ALA A 157 13.15 7.11 -22.18
N GLU A 158 14.32 6.54 -21.87
CA GLU A 158 14.72 5.20 -22.29
C GLU A 158 14.17 4.13 -21.33
N ASP A 159 14.19 4.41 -20.03
CA ASP A 159 13.57 3.56 -19.01
C ASP A 159 12.54 4.36 -18.20
N PRO A 160 11.22 4.19 -18.48
CA PRO A 160 10.19 4.92 -17.77
C PRO A 160 10.16 4.59 -16.28
N TRP A 161 10.72 3.46 -15.84
CA TRP A 161 10.64 3.00 -14.45
C TRP A 161 11.77 3.52 -13.55
N GLN A 162 12.64 4.39 -14.06
CA GLN A 162 13.66 5.03 -13.24
C GLN A 162 13.04 5.88 -12.13
N PHE A 163 13.66 5.84 -10.95
CA PHE A 163 13.12 6.54 -9.77
C PHE A 163 13.02 8.07 -9.97
N GLU A 164 13.89 8.65 -10.80
CA GLU A 164 13.80 10.07 -11.16
C GLU A 164 12.53 10.44 -11.92
N ASN A 165 11.89 9.47 -12.60
CA ASN A 165 10.63 9.69 -13.29
C ASN A 165 9.43 9.73 -12.32
N PHE A 166 9.56 9.11 -11.14
CA PHE A 166 8.52 9.06 -10.11
C PHE A 166 8.57 10.22 -9.13
N ARG A 167 9.77 10.66 -8.77
CA ARG A 167 9.93 11.74 -7.79
C ARG A 167 9.42 13.06 -8.40
N VAL A 168 8.35 13.60 -7.83
CA VAL A 168 7.89 14.95 -8.14
C VAL A 168 8.92 15.95 -7.59
N SER A 169 9.57 16.69 -8.48
CA SER A 169 10.59 17.70 -8.13
C SER A 169 10.55 18.91 -9.04
#